data_AF-A0A6A8KF78-F1
#
_entry.id   AF-A0A6A8KF78-F1
#
_cell.length_a   1.000
_cell.length_b   1.000
_cell.length_c   1.000
_cell.angle_alpha   90.00
_cell.angle_beta   90.00
_cell.angle_gamma   90.00
#
_symmetry.space_group_name_H-M   'P 1'
#
loop_
_entity.id
_entity.type
_entity.pdbx_description
1 polymer ?
#
loop_
_entity_poly.entity_id
_entity_poly.type
_entity_poly.pdbx_seq_one_letter_code
_entity_poly.pdbx_strand_id
1 'polypeptide(L)'
;MCEDQLKPYMDGETQYLNEQINLLRIFKAGNIGFRDIFFNYKFTIGGFISNSVNHTSYCQTRNTLANERFTLSVPETALCNQWLCDYRNEPYTLLKNSIHEFSWGLEQVDLATGFEQYTTALEMTLLPQNQQGKKQMLANRVSALLGGTSQEIQQVHQKMLNFYRFRSESLHDGNGSNITDTELKELENVTREVLKKCIERCKAEYQSNHTITWAEVKNLIMSDLVTQVTLLKNSGALPA
;
A
#
# COMPACT_ATOMS: atom_id res chain seq x y z
N MET A 1 31.96 17.91 6.59
CA MET A 1 31.10 19.05 6.22
C MET A 1 30.37 18.85 4.89
N CYS A 2 31.01 18.59 3.74
CA CYS A 2 30.27 18.35 2.48
C CYS A 2 29.65 16.93 2.39
N GLU A 3 30.32 15.90 2.91
CA GLU A 3 29.76 14.53 2.95
C GLU A 3 28.54 14.44 3.89
N ASP A 4 28.54 15.20 4.99
CA ASP A 4 27.44 15.24 5.97
C ASP A 4 26.15 15.86 5.42
N GLN A 5 26.24 16.72 4.40
CA GLN A 5 25.09 17.32 3.71
C GLN A 5 24.61 16.48 2.52
N LEU A 6 25.48 15.63 1.96
CA LEU A 6 25.16 14.82 0.79
C LEU A 6 24.22 13.67 1.12
N LYS A 7 24.42 13.02 2.28
CA LYS A 7 23.58 11.91 2.72
C LYS A 7 22.11 12.31 2.92
N PRO A 8 21.78 13.38 3.66
CA PRO A 8 20.40 13.88 3.76
C PRO A 8 19.77 14.19 2.40
N TYR A 9 20.55 14.70 1.44
CA TYR A 9 20.07 14.95 0.09
C TYR A 9 19.75 13.63 -0.66
N MET A 10 20.66 12.66 -0.62
CA MET A 10 20.42 11.32 -1.20
C MET A 10 19.21 10.62 -0.58
N ASP A 11 19.05 10.73 0.75
CA ASP A 11 17.92 10.17 1.47
C ASP A 11 16.60 10.84 1.03
N GLY A 12 16.62 12.17 0.81
CA GLY A 12 15.48 12.93 0.27
C GLY A 12 15.08 12.51 -1.14
N GLU A 13 16.06 12.38 -2.06
CA GLU A 13 15.82 11.90 -3.43
C GLU A 13 15.28 10.46 -3.44
N THR A 14 15.83 9.60 -2.58
CA THR A 14 15.36 8.21 -2.44
C THR A 14 13.93 8.16 -1.91
N GLN A 15 13.60 9.01 -0.93
CA GLN A 15 12.24 9.13 -0.41
C GLN A 15 11.25 9.59 -1.50
N TYR A 16 11.63 10.61 -2.27
CA TYR A 16 10.81 11.09 -3.38
C TYR A 16 10.55 9.99 -4.41
N LEU A 17 11.60 9.29 -4.84
CA LEU A 17 11.48 8.18 -5.79
C LEU A 17 10.56 7.07 -5.27
N ASN A 18 10.75 6.64 -4.01
CA ASN A 18 9.92 5.62 -3.37
C ASN A 18 8.45 6.05 -3.29
N GLU A 19 8.18 7.33 -3.00
CA GLU A 19 6.83 7.88 -3.03
C GLU A 19 6.20 7.75 -4.42
N GLN A 20 6.90 8.18 -5.48
CA GLN A 20 6.36 8.10 -6.84
C GLN A 20 6.07 6.65 -7.26
N ILE A 21 6.99 5.71 -7.01
CA ILE A 21 6.78 4.30 -7.32
C ILE A 21 5.61 3.72 -6.52
N ASN A 22 5.51 4.05 -5.23
CA ASN A 22 4.43 3.56 -4.38
C ASN A 22 3.06 4.09 -4.83
N LEU A 23 2.98 5.36 -5.25
CA LEU A 23 1.74 5.93 -5.80
C LEU A 23 1.35 5.27 -7.13
N LEU A 24 2.31 4.96 -8.00
CA LEU A 24 2.06 4.19 -9.23
C LEU A 24 1.56 2.79 -8.91
N ARG A 25 2.19 2.12 -7.94
CA ARG A 25 1.74 0.83 -7.41
C ARG A 25 0.36 0.93 -6.77
N ILE A 26 -0.09 2.04 -6.23
CA ILE A 26 -1.49 2.11 -5.76
C ILE A 26 -2.43 2.34 -6.94
N PHE A 27 -2.07 3.21 -7.89
CA PHE A 27 -2.92 3.60 -9.01
C PHE A 27 -3.46 2.40 -9.81
N LYS A 28 -2.58 1.49 -10.23
CA LYS A 28 -2.95 0.36 -11.10
C LYS A 28 -2.06 -0.86 -10.87
N ALA A 29 -2.64 -2.05 -11.11
CA ALA A 29 -1.90 -3.30 -11.14
C ALA A 29 -0.85 -3.33 -12.27
N GLY A 30 0.20 -4.10 -12.05
CA GLY A 30 1.32 -4.24 -12.97
C GLY A 30 2.65 -4.04 -12.26
N ASN A 31 3.65 -4.75 -12.76
CA ASN A 31 4.99 -4.75 -12.23
C ASN A 31 5.72 -3.44 -12.55
N ILE A 32 6.15 -2.74 -11.51
CA ILE A 32 6.95 -1.51 -11.56
C ILE A 32 7.85 -1.40 -10.32
N GLY A 33 9.08 -0.93 -10.51
CA GLY A 33 10.05 -0.71 -9.45
C GLY A 33 11.41 -0.31 -9.99
N PHE A 34 12.38 -0.08 -9.10
CA PHE A 34 13.75 0.27 -9.48
C PHE A 34 14.54 -0.95 -9.92
N ARG A 35 15.43 -0.78 -10.90
CA ARG A 35 16.45 -1.78 -11.26
C ARG A 35 17.83 -1.28 -10.90
N ASP A 36 18.19 -0.13 -11.46
CA ASP A 36 19.47 0.54 -11.22
C ASP A 36 19.18 1.99 -10.80
N ILE A 37 19.75 2.44 -9.68
CA ILE A 37 19.70 3.84 -9.25
C ILE A 37 21.13 4.37 -9.26
N PHE A 38 21.36 5.45 -10.02
CA PHE A 38 22.65 6.11 -10.13
C PHE A 38 22.58 7.50 -9.50
N PHE A 39 23.50 7.77 -8.61
CA PHE A 39 23.66 9.07 -7.98
C PHE A 39 25.07 9.59 -8.27
N ASN A 40 25.16 10.67 -9.05
CA ASN A 40 26.41 11.29 -9.44
C ASN A 40 26.39 12.76 -9.00
N TYR A 41 27.25 13.12 -8.04
CA TYR A 41 27.31 14.48 -7.51
C TYR A 41 28.71 15.04 -7.62
N LYS A 42 28.83 16.28 -8.11
CA LYS A 42 30.10 17.00 -8.25
C LYS A 42 30.06 18.26 -7.40
N PHE A 43 31.10 18.51 -6.62
CA PHE A 43 31.20 19.70 -5.78
C PHE A 43 32.62 20.21 -5.68
N THR A 44 32.77 21.48 -5.32
CA THR A 44 34.07 22.13 -5.19
C THR A 44 34.29 22.59 -3.75
N ILE A 45 35.33 22.11 -3.09
CA ILE A 45 35.72 22.56 -1.75
C ILE A 45 36.65 23.77 -1.90
N GLY A 46 36.29 24.87 -1.21
CA GLY A 46 37.11 26.09 -1.18
C GLY A 46 37.24 26.82 -2.51
N GLY A 47 36.47 26.47 -3.55
CA GLY A 47 36.54 27.11 -4.87
C GLY A 47 37.61 26.56 -5.83
N PHE A 48 38.44 25.60 -5.38
CA PHE A 48 39.57 25.10 -6.19
C PHE A 48 39.68 23.57 -6.23
N ILE A 49 39.10 22.85 -5.26
CA ILE A 49 39.24 21.39 -5.16
C ILE A 49 37.94 20.73 -5.65
N SER A 50 37.95 20.18 -6.86
CA SER A 50 36.83 19.44 -7.41
C SER A 50 36.78 18.02 -6.86
N ASN A 51 35.62 17.60 -6.36
CA ASN A 51 35.33 16.25 -5.90
C ASN A 51 34.09 15.70 -6.61
N SER A 52 34.01 14.37 -6.72
CA SER A 52 32.84 13.67 -7.23
C SER A 52 32.49 12.48 -6.36
N VAL A 53 31.21 12.31 -6.06
CA VAL A 53 30.64 11.13 -5.42
C VAL A 53 29.78 10.41 -6.43
N ASN A 54 30.06 9.12 -6.63
CA ASN A 54 29.26 8.23 -7.46
C ASN A 54 28.76 7.09 -6.59
N HIS A 55 27.44 6.91 -6.54
CA HIS A 55 26.80 5.80 -5.86
C HIS A 55 25.88 5.07 -6.84
N THR A 56 25.98 3.74 -6.87
CA THR A 56 25.12 2.88 -7.68
C THR A 56 24.44 1.91 -6.76
N SER A 57 23.11 1.85 -6.81
CA SER A 57 22.31 0.84 -6.13
C SER A 57 21.66 -0.08 -7.16
N TYR A 58 21.75 -1.38 -6.90
CA TYR A 58 21.14 -2.43 -7.70
C TYR A 58 19.97 -3.02 -6.92
N CYS A 59 18.78 -2.92 -7.49
CA CYS A 59 17.52 -3.37 -6.90
C CYS A 59 17.03 -4.59 -7.69
N GLN A 60 17.21 -5.79 -7.14
CA GLN A 60 16.71 -7.03 -7.72
C GLN A 60 15.65 -7.64 -6.81
N THR A 61 14.38 -7.34 -7.10
CA THR A 61 13.23 -7.97 -6.42
C THR A 61 12.34 -8.68 -7.44
N ARG A 62 11.12 -9.10 -7.06
CA ARG A 62 10.11 -9.63 -8.00
C ARG A 62 9.93 -8.73 -9.23
N ASN A 63 10.21 -7.43 -9.11
CA ASN A 63 10.12 -6.50 -10.21
C ASN A 63 11.04 -6.78 -11.41
N THR A 64 12.09 -7.57 -11.21
CA THR A 64 13.01 -8.01 -12.27
C THR A 64 12.66 -9.38 -12.85
N LEU A 65 11.71 -10.09 -12.25
CA LEU A 65 11.31 -11.46 -12.60
C LEU A 65 9.90 -11.53 -13.21
N ALA A 66 9.00 -10.66 -12.77
CA ALA A 66 7.59 -10.69 -13.19
C ALA A 66 7.38 -10.11 -14.60
N ASN A 67 6.65 -10.87 -15.43
CA ASN A 67 6.39 -10.53 -16.83
C ASN A 67 5.27 -9.50 -17.04
N GLU A 68 4.38 -9.33 -16.05
CA GLU A 68 3.21 -8.45 -16.15
C GLU A 68 3.61 -6.98 -15.99
N ARG A 69 3.99 -6.32 -17.07
CA ARG A 69 4.47 -4.92 -17.03
C ARG A 69 3.35 -3.95 -16.64
N PHE A 70 3.70 -2.97 -15.81
CA PHE A 70 2.87 -1.78 -15.63
C PHE A 70 2.74 -1.03 -16.95
N THR A 71 1.50 -0.81 -17.39
CA THR A 71 1.19 -0.16 -18.66
C THR A 71 0.02 0.80 -18.49
N LEU A 72 0.11 1.94 -19.18
CA LEU A 72 -0.93 2.95 -19.24
C LEU A 72 -1.32 3.15 -20.70
N SER A 73 -2.63 3.14 -20.95
CA SER A 73 -3.19 3.72 -22.16
C SER A 73 -3.09 5.26 -22.12
N VAL A 74 -3.35 5.90 -23.26
CA VAL A 74 -3.33 7.38 -23.36
C VAL A 74 -4.33 8.03 -22.37
N PRO A 75 -5.59 7.58 -22.25
CA PRO A 75 -6.51 8.13 -21.23
C PRO A 75 -6.03 7.89 -19.79
N GLU A 76 -5.49 6.71 -19.49
CA GLU A 76 -4.98 6.38 -18.16
C GLU A 76 -3.76 7.22 -17.77
N THR A 77 -2.97 7.69 -18.75
CA THR A 77 -1.81 8.56 -18.49
C THR A 77 -2.24 9.88 -17.86
N ALA A 78 -3.33 10.49 -18.34
CA ALA A 78 -3.85 11.72 -17.76
C ALA A 78 -4.36 11.50 -16.32
N LEU A 79 -5.09 10.40 -16.09
CA LEU A 79 -5.58 10.01 -14.76
C LEU A 79 -4.43 9.72 -13.79
N CYS A 80 -3.37 9.05 -14.27
CA CYS A 80 -2.19 8.74 -13.49
C CYS A 80 -1.43 10.01 -13.08
N ASN A 81 -1.24 10.95 -13.99
CA ASN A 81 -0.60 12.23 -13.68
C ASN A 81 -1.39 13.02 -12.64
N GLN A 82 -2.71 13.04 -12.76
CA GLN A 82 -3.59 13.67 -11.77
C GLN A 82 -3.48 12.97 -10.41
N TRP A 83 -3.50 11.62 -10.39
CA TRP A 83 -3.30 10.81 -9.19
C TRP A 83 -1.97 11.14 -8.48
N LEU A 84 -0.86 11.19 -9.19
CA LEU A 84 0.45 11.55 -8.62
C LEU A 84 0.44 12.97 -8.03
N CYS A 85 -0.21 13.93 -8.70
CA CYS A 85 -0.31 15.30 -8.20
C CYS A 85 -1.20 15.41 -6.96
N ASP A 86 -2.28 14.63 -6.91
CA ASP A 86 -3.29 14.70 -5.86
C ASP A 86 -2.84 14.07 -4.54
N TYR A 87 -2.00 13.05 -4.61
CA TYR A 87 -1.69 12.20 -3.45
C TYR A 87 -0.22 12.24 -3.02
N ARG A 88 0.64 13.00 -3.71
CA ARG A 88 2.02 13.27 -3.27
C ARG A 88 2.07 14.05 -1.95
N ASN A 89 3.21 13.99 -1.26
CA ASN A 89 3.50 14.67 0.01
C ASN A 89 2.61 14.18 1.17
N GLU A 90 1.78 15.03 1.77
CA GLU A 90 1.09 14.75 3.03
C GLU A 90 0.03 13.65 2.95
N PRO A 91 -0.85 13.57 1.93
CA PRO A 91 -1.77 12.44 1.78
C PRO A 91 -1.03 11.09 1.76
N TYR A 92 0.07 10.99 1.01
CA TYR A 92 0.94 9.82 1.03
C TYR A 92 1.59 9.60 2.41
N THR A 93 2.13 10.64 3.01
CA THR A 93 2.84 10.58 4.30
C THR A 93 1.93 10.04 5.41
N LEU A 94 0.65 10.43 5.41
CA LEU A 94 -0.34 9.94 6.37
C LEU A 94 -0.55 8.43 6.27
N LEU A 95 -0.57 7.85 5.06
CA LEU A 95 -0.80 6.41 4.86
C LEU A 95 0.50 5.60 4.63
N LYS A 96 1.66 6.26 4.72
CA LYS A 96 2.96 5.75 4.26
C LYS A 96 3.29 4.34 4.76
N ASN A 97 3.06 4.07 6.05
CA ASN A 97 3.41 2.78 6.64
C ASN A 97 2.60 1.61 6.03
N SER A 98 1.30 1.81 5.82
CA SER A 98 0.45 0.79 5.17
C SER A 98 0.83 0.60 3.70
N ILE A 99 1.19 1.69 3.01
CA ILE A 99 1.62 1.66 1.61
C ILE A 99 2.96 0.93 1.48
N HIS A 100 3.89 1.19 2.40
CA HIS A 100 5.19 0.52 2.43
C HIS A 100 5.05 -0.98 2.61
N GLU A 101 4.19 -1.42 3.53
CA GLU A 101 3.92 -2.84 3.74
C GLU A 101 3.35 -3.50 2.48
N PHE A 102 2.40 -2.85 1.81
CA PHE A 102 1.85 -3.32 0.54
C PHE A 102 2.91 -3.38 -0.56
N SER A 103 3.74 -2.34 -0.70
CA SER A 103 4.85 -2.31 -1.65
C SER A 103 5.88 -3.39 -1.39
N TRP A 104 6.16 -3.69 -0.12
CA TRP A 104 7.04 -4.79 0.25
C TRP A 104 6.45 -6.14 -0.18
N GLY A 105 5.13 -6.32 -0.04
CA GLY A 105 4.42 -7.49 -0.58
C GLY A 105 4.56 -7.67 -2.09
N LEU A 106 4.49 -6.58 -2.86
CA LEU A 106 4.66 -6.61 -4.32
C LEU A 106 6.08 -7.04 -4.74
N GLU A 107 7.07 -6.84 -3.87
CA GLU A 107 8.47 -7.16 -4.13
C GLU A 107 8.84 -8.63 -3.81
N GLN A 108 7.96 -9.34 -3.08
CA GLN A 108 8.19 -10.73 -2.69
C GLN A 108 8.06 -11.69 -3.86
N VAL A 109 9.04 -12.57 -4.02
CA VAL A 109 8.99 -13.68 -4.99
C VAL A 109 8.16 -14.85 -4.45
N ASP A 110 8.19 -15.06 -3.14
CA ASP A 110 7.41 -16.09 -2.47
C ASP A 110 5.95 -15.64 -2.28
N LEU A 111 5.01 -16.49 -2.70
CA LEU A 111 3.59 -16.17 -2.67
C LEU A 111 3.08 -16.00 -1.24
N ALA A 112 3.48 -16.88 -0.32
CA ALA A 112 3.03 -16.85 1.06
C ALA A 112 3.47 -15.56 1.77
N THR A 113 4.73 -15.15 1.56
CA THR A 113 5.27 -13.91 2.10
C THR A 113 4.51 -12.69 1.54
N GLY A 114 4.31 -12.61 0.22
CA GLY A 114 3.51 -11.52 -0.37
C GLY A 114 2.08 -11.47 0.17
N PHE A 115 1.46 -12.63 0.34
CA PHE A 115 0.11 -12.78 0.89
C PHE A 115 0.03 -12.31 2.36
N GLU A 116 1.05 -12.61 3.15
CA GLU A 116 1.20 -12.11 4.51
C GLU A 116 1.27 -10.59 4.51
N GLN A 117 2.16 -9.98 3.71
CA GLN A 117 2.35 -8.53 3.67
C GLN A 117 1.06 -7.79 3.28
N TYR A 118 0.30 -8.31 2.30
CA TYR A 118 -0.98 -7.72 1.92
C TYR A 118 -2.00 -7.77 3.07
N THR A 119 -2.05 -8.90 3.79
CA THR A 119 -2.92 -9.00 4.96
C THR A 119 -2.48 -8.05 6.08
N THR A 120 -1.17 -7.93 6.32
CA THR A 120 -0.62 -7.00 7.32
C THR A 120 -0.94 -5.55 6.97
N ALA A 121 -0.80 -5.16 5.70
CA ALA A 121 -1.18 -3.82 5.23
C ALA A 121 -2.66 -3.51 5.50
N LEU A 122 -3.55 -4.49 5.25
CA LEU A 122 -4.97 -4.38 5.58
C LEU A 122 -5.21 -4.26 7.10
N GLU A 123 -4.53 -5.07 7.93
CA GLU A 123 -4.63 -4.97 9.40
C GLU A 123 -4.16 -3.60 9.92
N MET A 124 -2.99 -3.14 9.46
CA MET A 124 -2.42 -1.84 9.82
C MET A 124 -3.34 -0.69 9.45
N THR A 125 -4.08 -0.83 8.36
CA THR A 125 -5.01 0.20 7.87
C THR A 125 -6.35 0.16 8.58
N LEU A 126 -6.93 -1.04 8.73
CA LEU A 126 -8.34 -1.21 9.07
C LEU A 126 -8.61 -1.81 10.45
N LEU A 127 -7.60 -2.10 11.28
CA LEU A 127 -7.79 -2.62 12.64
C LEU A 127 -7.08 -1.75 13.69
N PRO A 128 -7.66 -1.61 14.91
CA PRO A 128 -6.92 -1.09 16.05
C PRO A 128 -5.84 -2.09 16.49
N GLN A 129 -4.82 -1.60 17.19
CA GLN A 129 -3.77 -2.46 17.74
C GLN A 129 -4.35 -3.42 18.79
N ASN A 130 -3.85 -4.66 18.82
CA ASN A 130 -4.17 -5.68 19.84
C ASN A 130 -5.64 -6.11 19.97
N GLN A 131 -6.45 -5.97 18.92
CA GLN A 131 -7.85 -6.41 18.92
C GLN A 131 -8.00 -7.93 18.83
N GLN A 132 -8.95 -8.50 19.58
CA GLN A 132 -9.44 -9.87 19.37
C GLN A 132 -10.43 -9.94 18.19
N GLY A 133 -10.57 -11.12 17.57
CA GLY A 133 -11.53 -11.30 16.46
C GLY A 133 -11.13 -10.62 15.16
N LYS A 134 -9.82 -10.40 14.94
CA LYS A 134 -9.26 -9.71 13.76
C LYS A 134 -9.84 -10.22 12.44
N LYS A 135 -9.93 -11.53 12.26
CA LYS A 135 -10.47 -12.17 11.06
C LYS A 135 -11.85 -11.64 10.68
N GLN A 136 -12.81 -11.71 11.59
CA GLN A 136 -14.19 -11.29 11.32
C GLN A 136 -14.28 -9.77 11.16
N MET A 137 -13.56 -9.03 11.98
CA MET A 137 -13.55 -7.57 11.93
C MET A 137 -12.97 -7.05 10.60
N LEU A 138 -11.86 -7.62 10.15
CA LEU A 138 -11.22 -7.24 8.90
C LEU A 138 -12.12 -7.59 7.71
N ALA A 139 -12.70 -8.80 7.69
CA ALA A 139 -13.62 -9.20 6.64
C ALA A 139 -14.82 -8.25 6.53
N ASN A 140 -15.48 -7.93 7.66
CA ASN A 140 -16.60 -6.99 7.70
C ASN A 140 -16.21 -5.60 7.18
N ARG A 141 -15.06 -5.08 7.61
CA ARG A 141 -14.60 -3.72 7.25
C ARG A 141 -14.21 -3.60 5.79
N VAL A 142 -13.46 -4.56 5.26
CA VAL A 142 -13.08 -4.59 3.84
C VAL A 142 -14.34 -4.71 2.97
N SER A 143 -15.26 -5.61 3.31
CA SER A 143 -16.51 -5.75 2.54
C SER A 143 -17.38 -4.51 2.58
N ALA A 144 -17.48 -3.83 3.72
CA ALA A 144 -18.24 -2.59 3.85
C ALA A 144 -17.60 -1.45 3.02
N LEU A 145 -16.27 -1.40 2.99
CA LEU A 145 -15.53 -0.37 2.28
C LEU A 145 -15.55 -0.54 0.75
N LEU A 146 -15.54 -1.79 0.25
CA LEU A 146 -15.40 -2.10 -1.17
C LEU A 146 -16.70 -2.52 -1.87
N GLY A 147 -17.64 -3.14 -1.17
CA GLY A 147 -18.86 -3.65 -1.79
C GLY A 147 -19.88 -2.54 -2.08
N GLY A 148 -20.42 -2.50 -3.30
CA GLY A 148 -21.47 -1.56 -3.71
C GLY A 148 -22.89 -2.12 -3.54
N THR A 149 -23.03 -3.44 -3.61
CA THR A 149 -24.32 -4.15 -3.44
C THR A 149 -24.24 -5.20 -2.34
N SER A 150 -25.39 -5.64 -1.80
CA SER A 150 -25.43 -6.70 -0.78
C SER A 150 -24.73 -7.99 -1.23
N GLN A 151 -24.84 -8.34 -2.51
CA GLN A 151 -24.19 -9.52 -3.07
C GLN A 151 -22.66 -9.36 -3.11
N GLU A 152 -22.16 -8.21 -3.59
CA GLU A 152 -20.72 -7.92 -3.60
C GLU A 152 -20.14 -7.88 -2.19
N ILE A 153 -20.87 -7.30 -1.23
CA ILE A 153 -20.49 -7.25 0.18
C ILE A 153 -20.30 -8.68 0.71
N GLN A 154 -21.25 -9.57 0.49
CA GLN A 154 -21.16 -10.97 0.92
C GLN A 154 -20.00 -11.71 0.23
N GLN A 155 -19.77 -11.47 -1.06
CA GLN A 155 -18.67 -12.08 -1.79
C GLN A 155 -17.31 -11.63 -1.28
N VAL A 156 -17.09 -10.32 -1.11
CA VAL A 156 -15.85 -9.76 -0.57
C VAL A 156 -15.63 -10.25 0.86
N HIS A 157 -16.70 -10.28 1.67
CA HIS A 157 -16.65 -10.77 3.04
C HIS A 157 -16.15 -12.22 3.10
N GLN A 158 -16.76 -13.11 2.32
CA GLN A 158 -16.38 -14.51 2.29
C GLN A 158 -14.96 -14.72 1.76
N LYS A 159 -14.55 -13.97 0.74
CA LYS A 159 -13.16 -14.00 0.23
C LYS A 159 -12.16 -13.59 1.31
N MET A 160 -12.44 -12.51 2.04
CA MET A 160 -11.57 -12.07 3.13
C MET A 160 -11.47 -13.09 4.27
N LEU A 161 -12.55 -13.80 4.61
CA LEU A 161 -12.49 -14.90 5.58
C LEU A 161 -11.60 -16.05 5.08
N ASN A 162 -11.64 -16.35 3.79
CA ASN A 162 -10.80 -17.38 3.17
C ASN A 162 -9.33 -16.94 3.16
N PHE A 163 -9.04 -15.72 2.74
CA PHE A 163 -7.67 -15.19 2.74
C PHE A 163 -7.05 -15.21 4.14
N TYR A 164 -7.78 -14.76 5.16
CA TYR A 164 -7.27 -14.83 6.53
C TYR A 164 -6.99 -16.27 6.98
N ARG A 165 -7.85 -17.22 6.59
CA ARG A 165 -7.62 -18.65 6.84
C ARG A 165 -6.35 -19.14 6.14
N PHE A 166 -6.18 -18.85 4.85
CA PHE A 166 -5.01 -19.29 4.07
C PHE A 166 -3.70 -18.75 4.64
N ARG A 167 -3.68 -17.47 5.06
CA ARG A 167 -2.54 -16.90 5.78
C ARG A 167 -2.25 -17.65 7.08
N SER A 168 -3.29 -17.93 7.87
CA SER A 168 -3.14 -18.64 9.15
C SER A 168 -2.59 -20.06 8.97
N GLU A 169 -3.12 -20.82 8.00
CA GLU A 169 -2.67 -22.17 7.65
C GLU A 169 -1.20 -22.14 7.17
N SER A 170 -0.83 -21.17 6.34
CA SER A 170 0.54 -21.02 5.87
C SER A 170 1.52 -20.68 7.00
N LEU A 171 1.15 -19.80 7.93
CA LEU A 171 2.02 -19.35 9.01
C LEU A 171 2.17 -20.35 10.15
N HIS A 172 1.08 -21.02 10.54
CA HIS A 172 1.06 -21.91 11.71
C HIS A 172 1.27 -23.37 11.34
N ASP A 173 0.71 -23.80 10.22
CA ASP A 173 0.72 -25.21 9.81
C ASP A 173 1.73 -25.47 8.68
N GLY A 174 2.41 -24.42 8.19
CA GLY A 174 3.29 -24.48 7.03
C GLY A 174 2.57 -24.82 5.73
N ASN A 175 1.23 -24.74 5.71
CA ASN A 175 0.42 -25.17 4.58
C ASN A 175 0.05 -23.99 3.68
N GLY A 176 0.88 -23.74 2.67
CA GLY A 176 0.63 -22.72 1.64
C GLY A 176 -0.20 -23.20 0.44
N SER A 177 -0.74 -24.43 0.44
CA SER A 177 -1.35 -25.03 -0.77
C SER A 177 -2.54 -24.25 -1.32
N ASN A 178 -3.21 -23.46 -0.47
CA ASN A 178 -4.36 -22.65 -0.82
C ASN A 178 -3.99 -21.24 -1.33
N ILE A 179 -2.70 -20.86 -1.26
CA ILE A 179 -2.20 -19.58 -1.76
C ILE A 179 -1.65 -19.79 -3.16
N THR A 180 -2.52 -19.67 -4.17
CA THR A 180 -2.09 -19.67 -5.57
C THR A 180 -1.85 -18.25 -6.07
N ASP A 181 -1.30 -18.11 -7.29
CA ASP A 181 -1.20 -16.81 -7.97
C ASP A 181 -2.55 -16.10 -8.08
N THR A 182 -3.65 -16.85 -8.20
CA THR A 182 -5.00 -16.27 -8.28
C THR A 182 -5.38 -15.61 -6.96
N GLU A 183 -5.32 -16.33 -5.85
CA GLU A 183 -5.63 -15.80 -4.53
C GLU A 183 -4.70 -14.63 -4.16
N LEU A 184 -3.41 -14.72 -4.51
CA LEU A 184 -2.47 -13.63 -4.28
C LEU A 184 -2.87 -12.37 -5.05
N LYS A 185 -3.17 -12.49 -6.35
CA LYS A 185 -3.61 -11.35 -7.18
C LYS A 185 -4.94 -10.75 -6.73
N GLU A 186 -5.87 -11.59 -6.29
CA GLU A 186 -7.13 -11.10 -5.75
C GLU A 186 -6.93 -10.32 -4.45
N LEU A 187 -6.12 -10.84 -3.51
CA LEU A 187 -5.80 -10.13 -2.27
C LEU A 187 -4.99 -8.85 -2.53
N GLU A 188 -4.07 -8.89 -3.49
CA GLU A 188 -3.31 -7.72 -3.96
C GLU A 188 -4.26 -6.62 -4.42
N ASN A 189 -5.26 -6.96 -5.26
CA ASN A 189 -6.23 -6.01 -5.76
C ASN A 189 -7.13 -5.46 -4.65
N VAL A 190 -7.62 -6.32 -3.75
CA VAL A 190 -8.40 -5.90 -2.57
C VAL A 190 -7.61 -4.90 -1.72
N THR A 191 -6.34 -5.21 -1.44
CA THR A 191 -5.46 -4.34 -0.65
C THR A 191 -5.24 -3.00 -1.34
N ARG A 192 -4.99 -3.01 -2.65
CA ARG A 192 -4.83 -1.80 -3.46
C ARG A 192 -6.06 -0.89 -3.41
N GLU A 193 -7.25 -1.44 -3.61
CA GLU A 193 -8.50 -0.66 -3.60
C GLU A 193 -8.84 -0.12 -2.21
N VAL A 194 -8.51 -0.84 -1.14
CA VAL A 194 -8.61 -0.32 0.23
C VAL A 194 -7.66 0.87 0.42
N LEU A 195 -6.39 0.75 0.00
CA LEU A 195 -5.41 1.82 0.13
C LEU A 195 -5.80 3.05 -0.69
N LYS A 196 -6.40 2.88 -1.88
CA LYS A 196 -6.96 3.99 -2.68
C LYS A 196 -8.01 4.78 -1.92
N LYS A 197 -9.02 4.10 -1.35
CA LYS A 197 -10.06 4.77 -0.56
C LYS A 197 -9.50 5.43 0.70
N CYS A 198 -8.48 4.85 1.30
CA CYS A 198 -7.84 5.42 2.49
C CYS A 198 -6.98 6.65 2.17
N ILE A 199 -6.26 6.67 1.04
CA ILE A 199 -5.46 7.85 0.65
C ILE A 199 -6.35 9.00 0.17
N GLU A 200 -7.49 8.70 -0.48
CA GLU A 200 -8.58 9.64 -0.75
C GLU A 200 -9.08 10.31 0.53
N ARG A 201 -9.35 9.52 1.57
CA ARG A 201 -9.73 10.04 2.88
C ARG A 201 -8.61 10.87 3.51
N CYS A 202 -7.35 10.43 3.44
CA CYS A 202 -6.21 11.20 3.94
C CYS A 202 -6.14 12.59 3.29
N LYS A 203 -6.33 12.68 1.97
CA LYS A 203 -6.37 13.96 1.23
C LYS A 203 -7.51 14.84 1.73
N ALA A 204 -8.73 14.31 1.82
CA ALA A 204 -9.91 15.08 2.24
C ALA A 204 -9.76 15.63 3.67
N GLU A 205 -9.24 14.81 4.60
CA GLU A 205 -9.02 15.25 5.97
C GLU A 205 -7.89 16.27 6.08
N TYR A 206 -6.79 16.07 5.37
CA TYR A 206 -5.66 17.01 5.37
C TYR A 206 -6.06 18.38 4.82
N GLN A 207 -6.88 18.42 3.78
CA GLN A 207 -7.43 19.67 3.24
C GLN A 207 -8.27 20.44 4.28
N SER A 208 -8.93 19.73 5.20
CA SER A 208 -9.74 20.30 6.26
C SER A 208 -8.90 20.68 7.49
N ASN A 209 -7.88 19.88 7.81
CA ASN A 209 -6.95 20.09 8.91
C ASN A 209 -5.52 19.68 8.51
N HIS A 210 -4.68 20.67 8.21
CA HIS A 210 -3.29 20.47 7.75
C HIS A 210 -2.36 19.93 8.86
N THR A 211 -2.84 19.77 10.09
CA THR A 211 -2.08 19.18 11.20
C THR A 211 -2.57 17.78 11.56
N ILE A 212 -3.54 17.24 10.82
CA ILE A 212 -4.11 15.94 11.13
C ILE A 212 -3.04 14.85 11.03
N THR A 213 -3.11 13.91 11.95
CA THR A 213 -2.23 12.75 12.01
C THR A 213 -2.90 11.52 11.41
N TRP A 214 -2.09 10.53 11.02
CA TRP A 214 -2.61 9.23 10.59
C TRP A 214 -3.53 8.59 11.63
N ALA A 215 -3.20 8.70 12.92
CA ALA A 215 -3.99 8.11 13.99
C ALA A 215 -5.41 8.71 14.02
N GLU A 216 -5.54 10.01 13.81
CA GLU A 216 -6.84 10.70 13.76
C GLU A 216 -7.62 10.31 12.50
N VAL A 217 -6.99 10.33 11.32
CA VAL A 217 -7.62 9.88 10.07
C VAL A 217 -8.11 8.43 10.20
N LYS A 218 -7.27 7.55 10.74
CA LYS A 218 -7.61 6.15 10.96
C LYS A 218 -8.80 6.01 11.91
N ASN A 219 -8.85 6.78 13.00
CA ASN A 219 -9.99 6.76 13.92
C ASN A 219 -11.29 7.18 13.24
N LEU A 220 -11.26 8.19 12.36
CA LEU A 220 -12.42 8.60 11.56
C LEU A 220 -12.89 7.46 10.64
N ILE A 221 -11.96 6.87 9.87
CA ILE A 221 -12.25 5.70 9.02
C ILE A 221 -12.87 4.57 9.86
N MET A 222 -12.32 4.29 11.04
CA MET A 222 -12.80 3.21 11.90
C MET A 222 -14.21 3.49 12.43
N SER A 223 -14.49 4.72 12.84
CA SER A 223 -15.81 5.13 13.33
C SER A 223 -16.87 5.00 12.23
N ASP A 224 -16.56 5.46 11.02
CA ASP A 224 -17.45 5.38 9.86
C ASP A 224 -17.74 3.91 9.51
N LEU A 225 -16.70 3.06 9.51
CA LEU A 225 -16.84 1.63 9.26
C LEU A 225 -17.63 0.89 10.34
N VAL A 226 -17.50 1.27 11.62
CA VAL A 226 -18.32 0.67 12.70
C VAL A 226 -19.81 0.94 12.45
N THR A 227 -20.14 2.18 12.11
CA THR A 227 -21.51 2.56 11.74
C THR A 227 -22.00 1.77 10.53
N GLN A 228 -21.21 1.74 9.46
CA GLN A 228 -21.58 1.06 8.22
C GLN A 228 -21.75 -0.45 8.41
N VAL A 229 -20.83 -1.12 9.11
CA VAL A 229 -20.94 -2.56 9.41
C VAL A 229 -22.19 -2.85 10.23
N THR A 230 -22.53 -2.01 11.21
CA THR A 230 -23.75 -2.19 12.02
C THR A 230 -25.00 -2.11 11.15
N LEU A 231 -25.07 -1.15 10.24
CA LEU A 231 -26.18 -1.03 9.29
C LEU A 231 -26.28 -2.26 8.38
N LEU A 232 -25.16 -2.72 7.85
CA LEU A 232 -25.12 -3.90 6.97
C LEU A 232 -25.51 -5.20 7.67
N LYS A 233 -25.21 -5.33 8.97
CA LYS A 233 -25.68 -6.44 9.79
C LYS A 233 -27.20 -6.37 10.00
N ASN A 234 -27.72 -5.19 10.33
CA ASN A 234 -29.15 -4.98 10.53
C ASN A 234 -29.96 -5.23 9.26
N SER A 235 -29.38 -4.96 8.07
CA SER A 235 -30.02 -5.23 6.78
C SER A 235 -29.82 -6.67 6.28
N GLY A 236 -29.14 -7.53 7.03
CA GLY A 236 -28.83 -8.91 6.64
C GLY A 236 -27.79 -9.04 5.50
N ALA A 237 -27.11 -7.96 5.13
CA ALA A 237 -26.05 -8.00 4.12
C ALA A 237 -24.75 -8.60 4.69
N LEU A 238 -24.51 -8.43 5.99
CA LEU A 238 -23.43 -9.08 6.73
C LEU A 238 -23.99 -9.99 7.84
N PRO A 239 -23.25 -11.06 8.21
CA PRO A 239 -23.63 -11.89 9.35
C PRO A 239 -23.57 -11.09 10.66
N ALA A 240 -24.50 -11.40 11.57
CA ALA A 240 -24.65 -10.76 12.88
C ALA A 240 -23.38 -10.84 13.74
#